data_AF-A0A8J6S500-F1
#
_entry.id   AF-A0A8J6S500-F1
#
_cell.length_a   1.000
_cell.length_b   1.000
_cell.length_c   1.000
_cell.angle_alpha   90.00
_cell.angle_beta   90.00
_cell.angle_gamma   90.00
#
_symmetry.space_group_name_H-M   'P 1'
#
loop_
_entity.id
_entity.type
_entity.pdbx_description
1 polymer ?
#
loop_
_entity_poly.entity_id
_entity_poly.type
_entity_poly.pdbx_seq_one_letter_code
_entity_poly.pdbx_strand_id
1 'polypeptide(L)'
;MVVGTENQSSEWKFIETEPLGLKGEAGEQRVWDRLRQTFRQGEGVVLWSYSTFKKDQQFKKEPDILIVSRELGLIIIEVKSCKINDIEAIEGNRWKMSQRFYSDYLYPYRQAEKQRLYRTCYVKMLKMANQNSRNRIGIRSDICCGA
;
A
#
# COMPACT_ATOMS: atom_id res chain seq x y z
N MET A 1 -22.12 -33.86 25.09
CA MET A 1 -20.86 -33.09 24.93
C MET A 1 -20.86 -32.52 23.53
N VAL A 2 -21.18 -31.23 23.39
CA VAL A 2 -21.03 -30.53 22.11
C VAL A 2 -19.61 -29.97 22.10
N VAL A 3 -18.74 -30.57 21.31
CA VAL A 3 -17.41 -30.01 21.05
C VAL A 3 -17.61 -28.91 20.01
N GLY A 4 -17.64 -27.66 20.48
CA GLY A 4 -17.64 -26.50 19.60
C GLY A 4 -16.29 -26.39 18.90
N THR A 5 -16.24 -26.73 17.62
CA THR A 5 -15.12 -26.36 16.75
C THR A 5 -15.26 -24.89 16.37
N GLU A 6 -14.81 -24.00 17.25
CA GLU A 6 -14.51 -22.62 16.85
C GLU A 6 -13.19 -22.62 16.07
N ASN A 7 -13.25 -22.99 14.79
CA ASN A 7 -12.16 -22.70 13.87
C ASN A 7 -12.52 -21.42 13.13
N GLN A 8 -12.50 -20.28 13.82
CA GLN A 8 -12.47 -18.98 13.14
C GLN A 8 -11.07 -18.83 12.54
N SER A 9 -10.92 -19.28 11.29
CA SER A 9 -9.71 -18.99 10.53
C SER A 9 -9.57 -17.47 10.44
N SER A 10 -8.52 -16.94 11.05
CA SER A 10 -8.10 -15.56 10.82
C SER A 10 -7.82 -15.44 9.33
N GLU A 11 -8.61 -14.62 8.62
CA GLU A 11 -8.55 -14.51 7.18
C GLU A 11 -7.94 -13.17 6.76
N TRP A 12 -7.07 -13.22 5.74
CA TRP A 12 -6.53 -12.03 5.11
C TRP A 12 -7.60 -11.33 4.26
N LYS A 13 -7.81 -10.03 4.49
CA LYS A 13 -8.74 -9.23 3.70
C LYS A 13 -8.00 -8.47 2.61
N PHE A 14 -8.48 -8.59 1.38
CA PHE A 14 -7.95 -7.87 0.23
C PHE A 14 -8.97 -6.83 -0.21
N ILE A 15 -8.58 -5.55 -0.20
CA ILE A 15 -9.43 -4.43 -0.61
C ILE A 15 -8.75 -3.70 -1.76
N GLU A 16 -9.40 -3.71 -2.91
CA GLU A 16 -9.00 -2.93 -4.07
C GLU A 16 -9.72 -1.58 -4.00
N THR A 17 -8.97 -0.48 -3.93
CA THR A 17 -9.51 0.86 -4.12
C THR A 17 -9.30 1.23 -5.60
N GLU A 18 -10.39 1.66 -6.24
CA GLU A 18 -10.61 1.72 -7.70
C GLU A 18 -9.34 1.74 -8.59
N PRO A 19 -9.21 0.80 -9.55
CA PRO A 19 -8.13 0.85 -10.54
C PRO A 19 -8.28 2.11 -11.42
N LEU A 20 -7.27 2.98 -11.38
CA LEU A 20 -7.29 4.25 -12.11
C LEU A 20 -6.94 4.11 -13.61
N GLY A 21 -6.65 2.90 -14.11
CA GLY A 21 -6.36 2.64 -15.52
C GLY A 21 -5.02 3.24 -15.98
N LEU A 22 -4.06 3.46 -15.08
CA LEU A 22 -2.85 4.25 -15.33
C LEU A 22 -1.67 3.38 -15.80
N LYS A 23 -0.75 3.99 -16.57
CA LYS A 23 0.51 3.35 -17.00
C LYS A 23 1.36 2.99 -15.76
N GLY A 24 1.39 1.71 -15.41
CA GLY A 24 2.08 1.20 -14.21
C GLY A 24 1.31 0.06 -13.55
N GLU A 25 -0.02 0.05 -13.72
CA GLU A 25 -0.98 -0.84 -13.08
C GLU A 25 -0.72 -2.32 -13.33
N ALA A 26 -0.24 -2.70 -14.53
CA ALA A 26 0.08 -4.10 -14.83
C ALA A 26 1.18 -4.69 -13.93
N GLY A 27 2.13 -3.86 -13.46
CA GLY A 27 3.13 -4.32 -12.49
C GLY A 27 2.54 -4.43 -11.09
N GLU A 28 1.70 -3.47 -10.69
CA GLU A 28 1.00 -3.50 -9.40
C GLU A 28 0.07 -4.71 -9.30
N GLN A 29 -0.70 -4.99 -10.36
CA GLN A 29 -1.58 -6.14 -10.46
C GLN A 29 -0.83 -7.46 -10.28
N ARG A 30 0.37 -7.60 -10.88
CA ARG A 30 1.20 -8.79 -10.69
C ARG A 30 1.64 -8.96 -9.23
N VAL A 31 1.99 -7.87 -8.56
CA VAL A 31 2.33 -7.90 -7.13
C VAL A 31 1.09 -8.25 -6.31
N TRP A 32 -0.04 -7.62 -6.57
CA TRP A 32 -1.33 -7.89 -5.93
C TRP A 32 -1.73 -9.37 -6.02
N ASP A 33 -1.71 -9.94 -7.23
CA ASP A 33 -2.01 -11.35 -7.47
C ASP A 33 -1.07 -12.27 -6.71
N ARG A 34 0.22 -11.90 -6.65
CA ARG A 34 1.20 -12.68 -5.89
C ARG A 34 0.94 -12.60 -4.39
N LEU A 35 0.56 -11.45 -3.86
CA LEU A 35 0.22 -11.29 -2.45
C LEU A 35 -1.02 -12.12 -2.09
N ARG A 36 -2.07 -12.10 -2.92
CA ARG A 36 -3.26 -12.96 -2.76
C ARG A 36 -2.93 -14.44 -2.68
N GLN A 37 -1.95 -14.89 -3.46
CA GLN A 37 -1.50 -16.29 -3.43
C GLN A 37 -0.63 -16.62 -2.22
N THR A 38 0.12 -15.64 -1.69
CA THR A 38 1.12 -15.83 -0.64
C THR A 38 0.50 -15.78 0.75
N PHE A 39 -0.41 -14.83 1.00
CA PHE A 39 -1.04 -14.65 2.30
C PHE A 39 -2.25 -15.56 2.49
N ARG A 40 -1.98 -16.84 2.80
CA ARG A 40 -3.01 -17.86 3.06
C ARG A 40 -3.23 -18.16 4.55
N GLN A 41 -2.29 -17.78 5.39
CA GLN A 41 -2.31 -18.05 6.84
C GLN A 41 -2.02 -16.76 7.59
N GLY A 42 -2.64 -16.59 8.76
CA GLY A 42 -2.50 -15.40 9.61
C GLY A 42 -3.60 -14.36 9.38
N GLU A 43 -3.47 -13.24 10.09
CA GLU A 43 -4.47 -12.15 10.10
C GLU A 43 -3.87 -10.85 9.55
N GLY A 44 -4.57 -10.24 8.60
CA GLY A 44 -4.22 -8.90 8.13
C GLY A 44 -5.11 -8.37 7.00
N VAL A 45 -4.80 -7.16 6.56
CA VAL A 45 -5.49 -6.45 5.48
C VAL A 45 -4.45 -5.99 4.46
N VAL A 46 -4.72 -6.20 3.18
CA VAL A 46 -3.93 -5.69 2.06
C VAL A 46 -4.81 -4.74 1.24
N LEU A 47 -4.31 -3.52 1.00
CA LEU A 47 -4.98 -2.48 0.24
C LEU A 47 -4.18 -2.19 -1.03
N TRP A 48 -4.83 -2.11 -2.19
CA TRP A 48 -4.23 -1.66 -3.45
C TRP A 48 -4.75 -0.27 -3.83
N SER A 49 -3.84 0.69 -4.04
CA SER A 49 -4.10 2.09 -4.44
C SER A 49 -4.92 2.89 -3.43
N TYR A 50 -4.52 2.84 -2.15
CA TYR A 50 -5.28 3.52 -1.10
C TYR A 50 -5.02 5.04 -1.10
N SER A 51 -5.94 5.80 -1.68
CA SER A 51 -5.96 7.26 -1.66
C SER A 51 -6.15 7.83 -0.26
N THR A 52 -5.17 8.59 0.25
CA THR A 52 -5.38 9.49 1.40
C THR A 52 -5.65 10.92 0.91
N PHE A 53 -6.76 11.53 1.37
CA PHE A 53 -7.10 12.93 1.09
C PHE A 53 -6.77 13.82 2.30
N LYS A 54 -6.15 14.98 2.05
CA LYS A 54 -6.04 16.06 3.03
C LYS A 54 -6.95 17.20 2.59
N LYS A 55 -7.82 17.67 3.50
CA LYS A 55 -8.87 18.66 3.25
C LYS A 55 -8.37 19.99 2.65
N ASP A 56 -7.09 20.33 2.89
CA ASP A 56 -6.50 21.63 2.51
C ASP A 56 -5.27 21.54 1.59
N GLN A 57 -4.90 20.35 1.06
CA GLN A 57 -3.74 20.24 0.18
C GLN A 57 -4.03 19.37 -1.05
N GLN A 58 -3.67 19.89 -2.21
CA GLN A 58 -3.64 19.21 -3.53
C GLN A 58 -2.71 17.98 -3.57
N PHE A 59 -2.22 17.48 -2.43
CA PHE A 59 -1.32 16.35 -2.33
C PHE A 59 -2.10 15.07 -2.05
N LYS A 60 -2.51 14.41 -3.13
CA LYS A 60 -2.87 13.00 -3.16
C LYS A 60 -1.58 12.21 -3.03
N LYS A 61 -1.45 11.34 -2.02
CA LYS A 61 -0.34 10.41 -1.98
C LYS A 61 -0.83 9.03 -1.60
N GLU A 62 -0.67 8.12 -2.54
CA GLU A 62 -1.17 6.75 -2.47
C GLU A 62 0.04 5.83 -2.44
N PRO A 63 0.16 4.94 -1.46
CA PRO A 63 1.03 3.79 -1.62
C PRO A 63 0.40 2.86 -2.65
N ASP A 64 1.22 2.28 -3.53
CA ASP A 64 0.72 1.30 -4.50
C ASP A 64 0.06 0.13 -3.75
N ILE A 65 0.75 -0.42 -2.73
CA ILE A 65 0.16 -1.44 -1.84
C ILE A 65 0.48 -1.13 -0.37
N LEU A 66 -0.55 -1.23 0.49
CA LEU A 66 -0.45 -1.13 1.94
C LEU A 66 -0.87 -2.44 2.61
N ILE A 67 0.00 -3.03 3.44
CA ILE A 67 -0.30 -4.23 4.21
C ILE A 67 -0.31 -3.87 5.69
N VAL A 68 -1.33 -4.36 6.40
CA VAL A 68 -1.49 -4.21 7.84
C VAL A 68 -1.72 -5.58 8.45
N SER A 69 -0.81 -6.02 9.31
CA SER A 69 -0.94 -7.27 10.04
C SER A 69 -0.52 -7.08 11.48
N ARG A 70 -1.13 -7.85 12.39
CA ARG A 70 -0.71 -7.88 13.78
C ARG A 70 0.71 -8.44 13.93
N GLU A 71 1.05 -9.42 13.11
CA GLU A 71 2.34 -10.11 13.15
C GLU A 71 3.41 -9.34 12.39
N LEU A 72 3.10 -8.86 11.18
CA LEU A 72 4.07 -8.19 10.31
C LEU A 72 4.13 -6.66 10.49
N GLY A 73 3.19 -6.09 11.23
CA GLY A 73 3.05 -4.64 11.38
C GLY A 73 2.53 -3.95 10.12
N LEU A 74 3.08 -2.79 9.80
CA LEU A 74 2.69 -1.98 8.64
C LEU A 74 3.77 -2.08 7.55
N ILE A 75 3.41 -2.54 6.36
CA ILE A 75 4.31 -2.65 5.20
C ILE A 75 3.75 -1.80 4.06
N ILE A 76 4.61 -0.99 3.45
CA ILE A 76 4.33 -0.23 2.24
C ILE A 76 5.15 -0.85 1.12
N ILE A 77 4.51 -1.23 0.02
CA ILE A 77 5.16 -1.70 -1.18
C ILE A 77 4.90 -0.67 -2.28
N GLU A 78 5.98 -0.08 -2.78
CA GLU A 78 5.96 0.77 -3.96
C GLU A 78 6.45 -0.07 -5.15
N VAL A 79 5.65 -0.11 -6.20
CA VAL A 79 5.91 -0.87 -7.41
C VAL A 79 6.46 0.07 -8.50
N LYS A 80 7.46 -0.40 -9.22
CA LYS A 80 8.02 0.29 -10.38
C LYS A 80 8.03 -0.67 -11.55
N SER A 81 7.16 -0.41 -12.51
CA SER A 81 6.98 -1.22 -13.71
C SER A 81 8.06 -0.89 -14.74
N CYS A 82 9.29 -1.35 -14.49
CA CYS A 82 10.42 -1.28 -15.43
C CYS A 82 11.02 -2.66 -15.67
N LYS A 83 11.58 -2.89 -16.85
CA LYS A 83 12.40 -4.07 -17.15
C LYS A 83 13.82 -3.82 -16.66
N ILE A 84 14.56 -4.90 -16.38
CA ILE A 84 15.97 -4.79 -15.98
C ILE A 84 16.81 -4.06 -17.04
N ASN A 85 16.50 -4.30 -18.32
CA ASN A 85 17.16 -3.63 -19.45
C ASN A 85 16.74 -2.17 -19.63
N ASP A 86 15.74 -1.68 -18.89
CA ASP A 86 15.41 -0.26 -18.87
C ASP A 86 16.36 0.51 -17.92
N ILE A 87 17.13 -0.17 -17.06
CA ILE A 87 18.08 0.44 -16.13
C ILE A 87 19.47 0.41 -16.76
N GLU A 88 20.00 1.56 -17.14
CA GLU A 88 21.35 1.68 -17.72
C GLU A 88 22.43 1.66 -16.64
N ALA A 89 22.17 2.31 -15.51
CA ALA A 89 23.12 2.39 -14.39
C ALA A 89 22.39 2.64 -13.07
N ILE A 90 22.99 2.16 -11.98
CA ILE A 90 22.58 2.47 -10.61
C ILE A 90 23.70 3.28 -9.97
N GLU A 91 23.43 4.56 -9.68
CA GLU A 91 24.38 5.52 -9.15
C GLU A 91 23.88 5.99 -7.77
N GLY A 92 24.29 5.28 -6.73
CA GLY A 92 23.81 5.53 -5.38
C GLY A 92 22.29 5.33 -5.27
N ASN A 93 21.55 6.39 -4.93
CA ASN A 93 20.09 6.37 -4.78
C ASN A 93 19.32 6.74 -6.07
N ARG A 94 20.02 6.84 -7.20
CA ARG A 94 19.48 7.23 -8.49
C ARG A 94 19.66 6.10 -9.50
N TRP A 95 18.60 5.76 -10.21
CA TRP A 95 18.65 4.82 -11.34
C TRP A 95 18.61 5.64 -12.62
N LYS A 96 19.62 5.48 -13.46
CA LYS A 96 19.63 6.03 -14.82
C LYS A 96 18.86 5.08 -15.72
N MET A 97 17.84 5.59 -16.38
CA MET A 97 16.96 4.79 -17.22
C MET A 97 17.33 4.95 -18.68
N SER A 98 16.99 3.94 -19.49
CA SER A 98 17.17 3.98 -20.93
C SER A 98 16.24 5.00 -21.57
N GLN A 99 16.62 5.50 -22.74
CA GLN A 99 15.80 6.43 -23.54
C GLN A 99 14.42 5.89 -23.94
N ARG A 100 14.21 4.57 -23.82
CA ARG A 100 12.91 3.92 -24.09
C ARG A 100 11.95 3.99 -22.90
N PHE A 101 12.45 4.39 -21.73
CA PHE A 101 11.67 4.57 -20.53
C PHE A 101 11.09 6.00 -20.47
N TYR A 102 9.99 6.18 -19.74
CA TYR A 102 9.26 7.46 -19.73
C TYR A 102 9.96 8.59 -18.94
N SER A 103 11.06 8.29 -18.26
CA SER A 103 11.82 9.23 -17.44
C SER A 103 13.29 8.85 -17.45
N ASP A 104 14.18 9.82 -17.57
CA ASP A 104 15.64 9.58 -17.60
C ASP A 104 16.20 9.06 -16.27
N TYR A 105 15.51 9.35 -15.15
CA TYR A 105 15.96 8.99 -13.82
C TYR A 105 14.83 8.57 -12.91
N LEU A 106 15.06 7.50 -12.15
CA LEU A 106 14.24 7.12 -11.00
C LEU A 106 15.02 7.32 -9.70
N TYR A 107 14.31 7.55 -8.61
CA TYR A 107 14.89 7.74 -7.27
C TYR A 107 14.22 6.84 -6.23
N PRO A 108 14.28 5.50 -6.37
CA PRO A 108 13.47 4.58 -5.56
C PRO A 108 13.70 4.75 -4.06
N TYR A 109 14.95 4.91 -3.64
CA TYR A 109 15.29 5.11 -2.23
C TYR A 109 14.70 6.41 -1.66
N ARG A 110 14.78 7.53 -2.38
CA ARG A 110 14.16 8.80 -1.93
C ARG A 110 12.64 8.69 -1.87
N GLN A 111 12.02 7.92 -2.77
CA GLN A 111 10.57 7.67 -2.70
C GLN A 111 10.22 6.88 -1.44
N ALA A 112 10.98 5.84 -1.11
CA ALA A 112 10.81 5.06 0.12
C ALA A 112 11.04 5.91 1.39
N GLU A 113 12.05 6.79 1.41
CA GLU A 113 12.26 7.72 2.53
C GLU A 113 11.07 8.65 2.74
N LYS A 114 10.51 9.18 1.64
CA LYS A 114 9.27 9.96 1.74
C LYS A 114 8.15 9.13 2.35
N GLN A 115 8.01 7.84 1.98
CA GLN A 115 7.00 6.95 2.57
C GLN A 115 7.13 6.80 4.10
N ARG A 116 8.37 6.84 4.64
CA ARG A 116 8.61 6.81 6.09
C ARG A 116 7.86 7.91 6.86
N LEU A 117 7.75 9.10 6.28
CA LEU A 117 7.08 10.24 6.92
C LEU A 117 5.56 10.02 7.06
N TYR A 118 4.94 9.30 6.11
CA TYR A 118 3.50 9.02 6.14
C TYR A 118 3.14 7.83 7.02
N ARG A 119 4.11 7.10 7.56
CA ARG A 119 3.88 5.98 8.50
C ARG A 119 2.97 6.39 9.66
N THR A 120 3.19 7.58 10.21
CA THR A 120 2.37 8.11 11.31
C THR A 120 0.92 8.37 10.87
N CYS A 121 0.71 8.82 9.63
CA CYS A 121 -0.62 9.00 9.04
C CYS A 121 -1.37 7.67 8.94
N TYR A 122 -0.74 6.64 8.37
CA TYR A 122 -1.35 5.31 8.23
C TYR A 122 -1.68 4.68 9.58
N VAL A 123 -0.77 4.77 10.56
CA VAL A 123 -1.03 4.23 11.92
C VAL A 123 -2.18 4.95 12.62
N LYS A 124 -2.26 6.30 12.53
CA LYS A 124 -3.37 7.07 13.08
C LYS A 124 -4.69 6.64 12.45
N MET A 125 -4.72 6.50 11.12
CA MET A 125 -5.90 6.09 10.38
C MET A 125 -6.37 4.67 10.76
N LEU A 126 -5.46 3.71 10.88
CA LEU A 126 -5.81 2.34 11.26
C LEU A 126 -6.37 2.24 12.68
N LYS A 127 -5.84 3.04 13.62
CA LYS A 127 -6.41 3.14 14.97
C LYS A 127 -7.83 3.71 14.94
N MET A 128 -8.09 4.71 14.11
CA MET A 128 -9.43 5.30 13.94
C MET A 128 -10.42 4.34 13.27
N ALA A 129 -10.00 3.61 12.23
CA ALA A 129 -10.82 2.59 11.57
C ALA A 129 -11.18 1.45 12.54
N ASN A 130 -10.25 1.05 13.41
CA ASN A 130 -10.51 0.05 14.44
C ASN A 130 -11.47 0.56 15.53
N GLN A 131 -11.34 1.82 15.95
CA GLN A 131 -12.28 2.45 16.89
C GLN A 131 -13.70 2.61 16.30
N ASN A 132 -13.81 2.96 15.02
CA ASN A 132 -15.11 3.06 14.33
C ASN A 132 -15.73 1.69 13.99
N SER A 133 -14.96 0.60 13.97
CA SER A 133 -15.54 -0.75 13.78
C SER A 133 -16.44 -1.19 14.95
N ARG A 134 -16.33 -0.53 16.12
CA ARG A 134 -17.23 -0.73 17.27
C ARG A 134 -18.51 0.11 17.20
N ASN A 135 -18.58 1.12 16.33
CA ASN A 135 -19.78 1.94 16.10
C ASN A 135 -20.00 2.08 14.59
N ARG A 136 -20.91 1.28 14.02
CA ARG A 136 -21.30 1.30 12.58
C ARG A 136 -21.53 2.72 12.05
N ILE A 137 -20.50 3.39 11.51
CA ILE A 137 -20.62 4.60 10.70
C ILE A 137 -19.49 4.59 9.66
N GLY A 138 -19.86 4.81 8.39
CA GLY A 138 -18.97 4.79 7.24
C GLY A 138 -17.73 5.66 7.40
N ILE A 139 -16.63 5.20 6.83
CA ILE A 139 -15.35 5.92 6.80
C ILE A 139 -15.56 7.21 5.97
N ARG A 140 -15.88 8.31 6.65
CA ARG A 140 -15.86 9.65 6.05
C ARG A 140 -14.40 10.07 5.85
N SER A 141 -14.16 10.67 4.68
CA SER A 141 -12.92 11.18 4.11
C SER A 141 -12.28 12.37 4.86
N ASP A 142 -12.48 12.46 6.17
CA ASP A 142 -12.04 13.58 6.99
C ASP A 142 -10.85 13.16 7.87
N ILE A 143 -9.65 12.99 7.30
CA ILE A 143 -8.45 12.72 8.12
C ILE A 143 -7.31 13.68 7.79
N CYS A 144 -7.07 14.58 8.75
CA CYS A 144 -5.95 15.49 8.84
C CYS A 144 -4.66 14.78 9.29
N CYS A 145 -3.60 14.82 8.49
CA CYS A 145 -2.23 14.70 9.01
C CYS A 145 -1.75 16.06 9.51
N GLY A 146 -1.86 16.25 10.82
CA GLY A 146 -1.21 17.34 11.56
C GLY A 146 0.03 16.85 12.32
N ALA A 147 0.97 17.78 12.41
CA ALA A 147 2.37 17.74 12.86
C ALA A 147 3.37 17.35 11.77
#